data_AF-A0A2D4MPQ1-F1
#
_entry.id   AF-A0A2D4MPQ1-F1
#
_cell.length_a   1.000
_cell.length_b   1.000
_cell.length_c   1.000
_cell.angle_alpha   90.00
_cell.angle_beta   90.00
_cell.angle_gamma   90.00
#
_symmetry.space_group_name_H-M   'P 1'
#
loop_
_entity.id
_entity.type
_entity.pdbx_description
1 polymer ?
#
loop_
_entity_poly.entity_id
_entity_poly.type
_entity_poly.pdbx_seq_one_letter_code
_entity_poly.pdbx_strand_id
1 'polypeptide(L)'
;FKSLFKSGRISEVTICNVCLPGDMPVCNFTDSYTGEPWFCYKPRRLSCATRINHFKGGYIKGLLTSEESNFFQSGVNIKMPIPSIGPDTVIVRHLGHAEMDSPERSHSSDVFPSGYYYQDEWQQRTQLIRHFNKSSEITECLQGKL
;
A
#
# COMPACT_ATOMS: atom_id res chain seq x y z
N PHE A 1 9.61 13.00 -9.81
CA PHE A 1 11.09 13.14 -9.78
C PHE A 1 11.55 14.18 -10.79
N LYS A 2 12.84 14.51 -10.89
CA LYS A 2 13.38 15.45 -11.88
C LYS A 2 14.69 14.94 -12.49
N SER A 3 15.03 15.43 -13.69
CA SER A 3 16.32 15.18 -14.36
C SER A 3 16.92 16.49 -14.87
N LEU A 4 18.25 16.59 -14.78
CA LEU A 4 19.03 17.66 -15.40
C LEU A 4 19.43 17.26 -16.81
N PHE A 5 19.18 18.15 -17.77
CA PHE A 5 19.66 18.08 -19.15
C PHE A 5 20.68 19.18 -19.36
N LYS A 6 21.82 18.89 -19.99
CA LYS A 6 22.88 19.88 -20.21
C LYS A 6 23.62 19.67 -21.52
N SER A 7 23.77 20.74 -22.29
CA SER A 7 24.66 20.81 -23.45
C SER A 7 25.45 22.11 -23.41
N GLY A 8 26.77 22.01 -23.24
CA GLY A 8 27.65 23.16 -23.05
C GLY A 8 27.21 24.05 -21.87
N ARG A 9 26.82 25.29 -22.18
CA ARG A 9 26.38 26.30 -21.20
C ARG A 9 24.87 26.28 -20.92
N ILE A 10 24.08 25.54 -21.69
CA ILE A 10 22.62 25.47 -21.54
C ILE A 10 22.28 24.28 -20.67
N SER A 11 21.45 24.51 -19.65
CA SER A 11 20.92 23.45 -18.80
C SER A 11 19.43 23.67 -18.52
N GLU A 12 18.66 22.59 -18.55
CA GLU A 12 17.23 22.59 -18.19
C GLU A 12 16.93 21.45 -17.23
N VAL A 13 16.03 21.68 -16.28
CA VAL A 13 15.54 20.64 -15.37
C VAL A 13 14.09 20.35 -15.72
N THR A 14 13.78 19.10 -16.03
CA THR A 14 12.41 18.67 -16.33
C THR A 14 11.92 17.62 -15.34
N ILE A 15 10.60 17.49 -15.24
CA ILE A 15 9.95 16.50 -14.38
C ILE A 15 10.03 15.14 -15.06
N CYS A 16 10.32 14.13 -14.24
CA CYS A 16 10.32 12.73 -14.64
C CYS A 16 9.45 11.90 -13.71
N ASN A 17 8.75 10.94 -14.28
CA ASN A 17 7.93 9.98 -13.56
C ASN A 17 7.59 8.78 -14.45
N VAL A 18 7.06 7.71 -13.85
CA VAL A 18 6.49 6.57 -14.59
C VAL A 18 5.27 7.01 -15.40
N CYS A 19 4.43 7.89 -14.83
CA CYS A 19 3.28 8.47 -15.49
C CYS A 19 3.39 10.01 -15.47
N LEU A 20 3.39 10.63 -16.65
CA LEU A 20 3.40 12.08 -16.82
C LEU A 20 2.05 12.53 -17.42
N PRO A 21 1.28 13.40 -16.74
CA PRO A 21 -0.02 13.83 -17.24
C PRO A 21 0.08 14.84 -18.39
N GLY A 22 -0.81 14.71 -19.38
CA GLY A 22 -0.95 15.64 -20.50
C GLY A 22 -0.14 15.28 -21.74
N ASP A 23 -0.36 16.03 -22.83
CA ASP A 23 0.15 15.71 -24.18
C ASP A 23 1.50 16.37 -24.51
N MET A 24 2.29 16.70 -23.48
CA MET A 24 3.60 17.30 -23.68
C MET A 24 4.58 16.26 -24.25
N PRO A 25 5.51 16.65 -25.15
CA PRO A 25 6.51 15.74 -25.67
C PRO A 25 7.37 15.18 -24.53
N VAL A 26 7.57 13.87 -24.54
CA VAL A 26 8.37 13.16 -23.54
C VAL A 26 9.59 12.51 -24.15
N CYS A 27 10.62 12.36 -23.33
CA CYS A 27 11.76 11.49 -23.55
C CYS A 27 11.48 10.14 -22.89
N ASN A 28 11.61 9.05 -23.64
CA ASN A 28 11.50 7.69 -23.14
C ASN A 28 12.88 7.17 -22.72
N PHE A 29 13.02 6.82 -21.45
CA PHE A 29 14.22 6.23 -20.85
C PHE A 29 13.88 4.88 -20.18
N THR A 30 12.89 4.17 -20.71
CA THR A 30 12.56 2.80 -20.29
C THR A 30 13.82 1.95 -20.34
N ASP A 31 14.10 1.26 -19.25
CA ASP A 31 15.27 0.39 -19.16
C ASP A 31 15.11 -0.76 -20.19
N SER A 32 16.08 -0.90 -21.09
CA SER A 32 16.02 -1.90 -22.15
C SER A 32 16.20 -3.33 -21.68
N TYR A 33 16.80 -3.54 -20.50
CA TYR A 33 17.04 -4.86 -19.91
C TYR A 33 15.87 -5.31 -19.03
N THR A 34 15.38 -4.44 -18.14
CA THR A 34 14.29 -4.78 -17.21
C THR A 34 12.90 -4.45 -17.75
N GLY A 35 12.81 -3.57 -18.76
CA GLY A 35 11.55 -3.03 -19.25
C GLY A 35 10.92 -2.00 -18.31
N GLU A 36 11.64 -1.54 -17.27
CA GLU A 36 11.12 -0.61 -16.28
C GLU A 36 10.83 0.76 -16.92
N PRO A 37 9.56 1.21 -16.97
CA PRO A 37 9.18 2.42 -17.65
C PRO A 37 9.69 3.67 -16.93
N TRP A 38 10.34 4.56 -17.67
CA TRP A 38 10.77 5.85 -17.13
C TRP A 38 10.68 6.95 -18.16
N PHE A 39 9.93 8.01 -17.84
CA PHE A 39 9.69 9.12 -18.76
C PHE A 39 10.05 10.46 -18.12
N CYS A 40 10.54 11.38 -18.95
CA CYS A 40 10.76 12.77 -18.57
C CYS A 40 10.12 13.69 -19.60
N TYR A 41 9.61 14.86 -19.20
CA TYR A 41 9.26 15.88 -20.20
C TYR A 41 10.48 16.28 -20.99
N LYS A 42 10.30 16.45 -22.31
CA LYS A 42 11.37 16.89 -23.20
C LYS A 42 11.72 18.36 -22.90
N PRO A 43 12.98 18.68 -22.63
CA PRO A 43 13.41 20.06 -22.45
C PRO A 43 13.20 20.86 -23.74
N ARG A 44 12.99 22.17 -23.63
CA ARG A 44 12.58 23.00 -24.77
C ARG A 44 13.71 23.19 -25.78
N ARG A 45 14.94 23.36 -25.30
CA ARG A 45 16.11 23.69 -26.14
C ARG A 45 17.14 22.56 -26.22
N LEU A 46 16.91 21.47 -25.51
CA LEU A 46 17.87 20.37 -25.39
C LEU A 46 17.29 19.07 -25.93
N SER A 47 18.15 18.17 -26.40
CA SER A 47 17.73 16.83 -26.85
C SER A 47 17.65 15.87 -25.67
N CYS A 48 16.87 14.80 -25.80
CA CYS A 48 16.74 13.77 -24.77
C CYS A 48 18.09 13.10 -24.42
N ALA A 49 19.02 13.03 -25.38
CA ALA A 49 20.34 12.45 -25.20
C ALA A 49 21.26 13.28 -24.26
N THR A 50 20.90 14.53 -23.96
CA THR A 50 21.67 15.41 -23.07
C THR A 50 21.32 15.24 -21.58
N ARG A 51 20.57 14.19 -21.24
CA ARG A 51 20.25 13.86 -19.84
C ARG A 51 21.53 13.51 -19.09
N ILE A 52 21.77 14.20 -17.98
CA ILE A 52 22.95 14.00 -17.14
C ILE A 52 22.64 13.08 -15.96
N ASN A 53 21.51 13.30 -15.29
CA ASN A 53 21.19 12.59 -14.06
C ASN A 53 19.68 12.51 -13.79
N HIS A 54 19.34 11.89 -12.66
CA HIS A 54 18.02 11.82 -12.08
C HIS A 54 18.10 12.06 -10.58
N PHE A 55 17.19 12.85 -10.03
CA PHE A 55 17.16 13.18 -8.61
C PHE A 55 15.74 13.45 -8.10
N LYS A 56 15.59 13.38 -6.77
CA LYS A 56 14.31 13.72 -6.12
C LYS A 56 14.05 15.22 -6.25
N GLY A 57 12.97 15.57 -6.95
CA GLY A 57 12.59 16.96 -7.21
C GLY A 57 11.96 17.71 -6.04
N GLY A 58 12.13 17.20 -4.81
CA GLY A 58 11.44 17.65 -3.60
C GLY A 58 10.18 16.85 -3.30
N TYR A 59 9.46 17.28 -2.26
CA TYR A 59 8.13 16.81 -1.89
C TYR A 59 7.31 18.02 -1.44
N ILE A 60 5.99 17.95 -1.60
CA ILE A 60 5.08 18.98 -1.12
C ILE A 60 5.04 18.87 0.41
N LYS A 61 5.26 20.00 1.09
CA LYS A 61 5.15 20.11 2.55
C LYS A 61 3.76 20.65 2.91
N GLY A 62 3.31 20.40 4.14
CA GLY A 62 2.04 20.91 4.63
C GLY A 62 0.82 20.29 3.95
N LEU A 63 0.90 19.01 3.58
CA LEU A 63 -0.25 18.26 3.06
C LEU A 63 -1.31 17.99 4.14
N LEU A 64 -0.89 17.98 5.41
CA LEU A 64 -1.74 17.70 6.55
C LEU A 64 -2.25 19.00 7.16
N THR A 65 -3.51 19.00 7.56
CA THR A 65 -4.04 20.02 8.47
C THR A 65 -3.39 19.92 9.86
N SER A 66 -3.55 20.95 10.68
CA SER A 66 -3.05 20.95 12.06
C SER A 66 -3.64 19.79 12.89
N GLU A 67 -4.91 19.44 12.66
CA GLU A 67 -5.57 18.33 13.35
C GLU A 67 -5.04 16.98 12.87
N GLU A 68 -4.94 16.77 11.56
CA GLU A 68 -4.40 15.53 10.98
C GLU A 68 -2.94 15.29 11.38
N SER A 69 -2.16 16.36 11.52
CA SER A 69 -0.75 16.28 11.92
C SER A 69 -0.58 15.59 13.28
N ASN A 70 -1.57 15.67 14.18
CA ASN A 70 -1.54 14.98 15.47
C ASN A 70 -1.58 13.45 15.30
N PHE A 71 -2.20 12.93 14.24
CA PHE A 71 -2.27 11.49 13.97
C PHE A 71 -1.00 10.95 13.28
N PHE A 72 -0.22 11.82 12.63
CA PHE A 72 0.94 11.41 11.83
C PHE A 72 2.28 11.80 12.46
N GLN A 73 2.34 11.74 13.78
CA GLN A 73 3.56 12.00 14.55
C GLN A 73 4.51 10.79 14.50
N SER A 74 5.75 11.03 14.05
CA SER A 74 6.80 10.01 14.03
C SER A 74 7.24 9.66 15.46
N GLY A 75 7.33 8.37 15.77
CA GLY A 75 7.68 7.90 17.11
C GLY A 75 6.54 8.01 18.13
N VAL A 76 5.31 8.30 17.67
CA VAL A 76 4.08 8.20 18.49
C VAL A 76 3.06 7.31 17.80
N ASN A 77 2.69 7.65 16.56
CA ASN A 77 1.66 6.95 15.78
C ASN A 77 2.21 6.34 14.50
N ILE A 78 3.21 6.99 13.89
CA ILE A 78 3.95 6.50 12.71
C ILE A 78 5.36 6.07 13.13
N LYS A 79 5.94 5.09 12.43
CA LYS A 79 7.31 4.59 12.67
C LYS A 79 7.53 4.17 14.13
N MET A 80 6.47 3.69 14.78
CA MET A 80 6.60 3.10 16.09
C MET A 80 7.37 1.79 15.96
N PRO A 81 8.43 1.58 16.74
CA PRO A 81 9.06 0.28 16.81
C PRO A 81 8.03 -0.70 17.38
N ILE A 82 7.72 -1.74 16.62
CA ILE A 82 6.92 -2.86 17.11
C ILE A 82 7.95 -3.86 17.67
N PRO A 83 8.14 -3.92 19.00
CA PRO A 83 9.04 -4.91 19.57
C PRO A 83 8.50 -6.30 19.24
N SER A 84 9.39 -7.21 18.83
CA SER A 84 9.05 -8.61 18.69
C SER A 84 8.79 -9.20 20.08
N ILE A 85 7.53 -9.18 20.50
CA ILE A 85 7.09 -9.80 21.75
C ILE A 85 6.35 -11.08 21.38
N GLY A 86 7.01 -12.21 21.59
CA GLY A 86 6.47 -13.52 21.31
C GLY A 86 7.58 -14.54 21.03
N PRO A 87 7.25 -15.85 21.07
CA PRO A 87 8.18 -16.88 20.65
C PRO A 87 8.54 -16.69 19.16
N ASP A 88 9.79 -17.00 18.83
CA ASP A 88 10.33 -17.02 17.46
C ASP A 88 9.71 -18.12 16.57
N THR A 89 8.99 -19.04 17.21
CA THR A 89 8.40 -20.22 16.62
C THR A 89 6.94 -20.35 17.03
N VAL A 90 6.07 -20.61 16.06
CA VAL A 90 4.66 -20.91 16.30
C VAL A 90 4.44 -22.39 15.98
N ILE A 91 4.03 -23.16 16.98
CA ILE A 91 3.66 -24.56 16.78
C ILE A 91 2.20 -24.58 16.30
N VAL A 92 2.00 -24.87 15.02
CA VAL A 92 0.67 -25.09 14.46
C VAL A 92 0.29 -26.54 14.74
N ARG A 93 -0.61 -26.74 15.71
CA ARG A 93 -1.26 -28.04 15.91
C ARG A 93 -2.47 -28.12 14.97
N HIS A 94 -2.56 -29.19 14.18
CA HIS A 94 -3.81 -29.51 13.50
C HIS A 94 -4.86 -29.82 14.56
N LEU A 95 -5.98 -29.08 14.54
CA LEU A 95 -7.16 -29.46 15.31
C LEU A 95 -7.64 -30.80 14.71
N GLY A 96 -7.55 -31.87 15.49
CA GLY A 96 -8.17 -33.14 15.11
C GLY A 96 -9.67 -32.91 14.94
N HIS A 97 -10.30 -33.57 13.97
CA HIS A 97 -11.74 -33.46 13.67
C HIS A 97 -12.68 -33.70 14.89
N ALA A 98 -12.16 -34.19 16.02
CA ALA A 98 -12.94 -34.47 17.23
C ALA A 98 -13.25 -33.24 18.12
N GLU A 99 -12.60 -32.09 17.91
CA GLU A 99 -12.86 -30.86 18.71
C GLU A 99 -13.80 -29.86 18.02
N MET A 100 -14.37 -30.21 16.85
CA MET A 100 -15.35 -29.36 16.18
C MET A 100 -16.75 -29.43 16.82
N ASP A 101 -17.01 -30.44 17.66
CA ASP A 101 -18.30 -30.69 18.31
C ASP A 101 -18.34 -30.27 19.80
N SER A 102 -17.29 -29.65 20.37
CA SER A 102 -17.33 -29.13 21.74
C SER A 102 -17.80 -27.67 21.77
N PRO A 103 -18.88 -27.31 22.51
CA PRO A 103 -19.40 -25.94 22.54
C PRO A 103 -18.56 -24.97 23.40
N GLU A 104 -17.55 -25.45 24.12
CA GLU A 104 -16.78 -24.63 25.05
C GLU A 104 -15.60 -23.93 24.36
N ARG A 105 -15.91 -22.98 23.46
CA ARG A 105 -14.95 -21.92 23.14
C ARG A 105 -14.85 -21.01 24.35
N SER A 106 -13.73 -21.08 25.06
CA SER A 106 -13.39 -20.18 26.16
C SER A 106 -13.58 -18.72 25.70
N HIS A 107 -14.61 -18.08 26.25
CA HIS A 107 -14.81 -16.65 26.16
C HIS A 107 -13.71 -15.96 26.99
N SER A 108 -12.50 -15.84 26.44
CA SER A 108 -11.56 -14.86 26.95
C SER A 108 -12.11 -13.48 26.56
N SER A 109 -12.38 -12.66 27.57
CA SER A 109 -12.93 -11.31 27.46
C SER A 109 -12.03 -10.29 26.72
N ASP A 110 -10.88 -10.72 26.20
CA ASP A 110 -10.08 -9.95 25.26
C ASP A 110 -10.46 -10.32 23.82
N VAL A 111 -11.48 -9.63 23.31
CA VAL A 111 -11.91 -9.75 21.90
C VAL A 111 -10.93 -8.95 21.04
N PHE A 112 -9.70 -9.45 20.89
CA PHE A 112 -8.85 -9.02 19.79
C PHE A 112 -9.36 -9.70 18.52
N PRO A 113 -9.73 -8.94 17.46
CA PRO A 113 -10.07 -9.53 16.17
C PRO A 113 -8.79 -10.13 15.57
N SER A 114 -8.57 -11.40 15.87
CA SER A 114 -7.47 -12.19 15.31
C SER A 114 -8.00 -13.05 14.17
N GLY A 115 -7.23 -13.13 13.08
CA GLY A 115 -7.58 -13.86 11.89
C GLY A 115 -6.41 -13.95 10.93
N TYR A 116 -6.61 -14.62 9.80
CA TYR A 116 -5.63 -14.76 8.72
C TYR A 116 -6.35 -14.74 7.38
N TYR A 117 -5.62 -14.41 6.31
CA TYR A 117 -6.15 -14.53 4.95
C TYR A 117 -5.92 -15.94 4.41
N TYR A 118 -6.94 -16.53 3.81
CA TYR A 118 -6.85 -17.78 3.05
C TYR A 118 -7.75 -17.66 1.82
N GLN A 119 -7.19 -17.92 0.64
CA GLN A 119 -7.92 -17.81 -0.64
C GLN A 119 -8.64 -16.45 -0.81
N ASP A 120 -7.93 -15.36 -0.50
CA ASP A 120 -8.46 -13.98 -0.54
C ASP A 120 -9.66 -13.71 0.39
N GLU A 121 -9.96 -14.62 1.32
CA GLU A 121 -10.99 -14.45 2.35
C GLU A 121 -10.38 -14.28 3.75
N TRP A 122 -10.96 -13.36 4.52
CA TRP A 122 -10.57 -13.15 5.93
C TRP A 122 -11.19 -14.23 6.83
N GLN A 123 -10.34 -15.04 7.45
CA GLN A 123 -10.71 -16.11 8.37
C GLN A 123 -10.53 -15.64 9.82
N GLN A 124 -11.63 -15.38 10.53
CA GLN A 124 -11.59 -15.06 11.97
C GLN A 124 -11.30 -16.29 12.83
N ARG A 125 -10.46 -16.13 13.87
CA ARG A 125 -10.12 -17.21 14.81
C ARG A 125 -11.16 -17.42 15.91
N THR A 126 -11.79 -16.35 16.37
CA THR A 126 -12.63 -16.36 17.58
C THR A 126 -14.12 -16.51 17.29
N GLN A 127 -14.58 -15.95 16.17
CA GLN A 127 -15.99 -15.92 15.78
C GLN A 127 -16.19 -16.56 14.41
N LEU A 128 -17.31 -17.27 14.25
CA LEU A 128 -17.77 -17.75 12.94
C LEU A 128 -18.40 -16.56 12.21
N ILE A 129 -17.79 -16.14 11.10
CA ILE A 129 -18.42 -15.21 10.17
C ILE A 129 -19.55 -15.96 9.47
N ARG A 130 -20.76 -15.41 9.50
CA ARG A 130 -21.85 -15.94 8.71
C ARG A 130 -21.63 -15.55 7.25
N HIS A 131 -21.29 -16.53 6.41
CA HIS A 131 -21.17 -16.32 4.97
C HIS A 131 -22.54 -16.31 4.32
N PHE A 132 -22.77 -15.37 3.41
CA PHE A 132 -23.94 -15.36 2.53
C PHE A 132 -23.54 -15.94 1.19
N ASN A 133 -24.08 -17.10 0.84
CA ASN A 133 -23.73 -17.77 -0.40
C ASN A 133 -24.56 -17.24 -1.59
N LYS A 134 -25.69 -16.59 -1.28
CA LYS A 134 -26.63 -16.04 -2.28
C LYS A 134 -26.96 -14.59 -1.96
N SER A 135 -27.11 -13.77 -3.00
CA SER A 135 -27.54 -12.38 -2.87
C SER A 135 -28.93 -12.24 -2.24
N SER A 136 -29.81 -13.22 -2.43
CA SER A 136 -31.14 -13.25 -1.82
C SER A 136 -31.08 -13.31 -0.28
N GLU A 137 -30.13 -14.05 0.28
CA GLU A 137 -29.95 -14.19 1.73
C GLU A 137 -29.46 -12.87 2.37
N ILE A 138 -28.67 -12.08 1.63
CA ILE A 138 -28.26 -10.74 2.04
C ILE A 138 -29.48 -9.82 2.09
N THR A 139 -30.31 -9.87 1.05
CA THR A 139 -31.48 -8.98 0.92
C THR A 139 -32.53 -9.30 1.98
N GLU A 140 -32.73 -10.58 2.28
CA GLU A 140 -33.60 -11.04 3.37
C GLU A 140 -33.06 -10.60 4.74
N CYS A 141 -31.75 -10.72 4.99
CA CYS A 141 -31.13 -10.25 6.23
C CYS A 141 -31.34 -8.75 6.48
N LEU A 142 -31.26 -7.95 5.40
CA LEU A 142 -31.41 -6.49 5.45
C LEU A 142 -32.87 -6.04 5.54
N GLN A 143 -33.83 -6.94 5.32
CA GLN A 143 -35.24 -6.59 5.29
C GLN A 143 -35.71 -6.08 6.65
N GLY A 144 -36.22 -4.84 6.69
CA GLY A 144 -36.68 -4.18 7.92
C GLY A 144 -35.57 -3.72 8.88
N LYS A 145 -34.30 -3.74 8.44
CA LYS A 145 -33.14 -3.19 9.20
C LYS A 145 -32.58 -1.91 8.60
N LEU A 146 -33.22 -1.41 7.54
CA LEU A 146 -32.95 -0.12 6.88
C LEU A 146 -34.03 0.90 7.26
#